data_AF-A0A7Y2B0L3-F1
#
_entry.id   AF-A0A7Y2B0L3-F1
#
_cell.length_a   1.000
_cell.length_b   1.000
_cell.length_c   1.000
_cell.angle_alpha   90.00
_cell.angle_beta   90.00
_cell.angle_gamma   90.00
#
_symmetry.space_group_name_H-M   'P 1'
#
loop_
_entity.id
_entity.type
_entity.pdbx_description
1 polymer ?
#
loop_
_entity_poly.entity_id
_entity_poly.type
_entity_poly.pdbx_seq_one_letter_code
_entity_poly.pdbx_strand_id
1 'polypeptide(L)'
;MTDKKRQILLTSALPYANGAMHLGHMLGYVQTDIWARFQRARGHECYFAWADDAHGTPIMLRAQQQGITPEGLIDRMNEEHQRDFRDFGLSYDHYSSTHSDTNRAMVETIWARLKEGGYTATKTISQFYDEQEGMFLPDRFIRGTCPKCGTEDQYGDSCESCGSTYAPTDLKDPRSAVSGTAPVMRESEHFFVRLEAFREELEAWMGSGKMHMSVVRKMQEWFADGLRDWDVTRDAPYFGFEIPGEKDKFFYVWVDAPIGYVSSFKEFCEQEGLDFNAWWSPD
;
A
#
# COMPACT_ATOMS: atom_id res chain seq x y z
N MET A 1 3.00 26.96 -27.76
CA MET A 1 4.19 26.40 -27.08
C MET A 1 4.38 27.20 -25.80
N THR A 2 4.64 26.57 -24.66
CA THR A 2 4.92 27.29 -23.39
C THR A 2 6.37 27.77 -23.35
N ASP A 3 6.65 28.98 -22.88
CA ASP A 3 8.02 29.54 -22.83
C ASP A 3 8.95 28.78 -21.86
N LYS A 4 8.38 28.03 -20.89
CA LYS A 4 9.13 27.18 -19.95
C LYS A 4 8.73 25.72 -20.10
N LYS A 5 9.67 24.87 -20.52
CA LYS A 5 9.54 23.41 -20.48
C LYS A 5 9.63 22.95 -19.03
N ARG A 6 8.74 22.05 -18.62
CA ARG A 6 8.70 21.47 -17.27
C ARG A 6 9.01 19.98 -17.38
N GLN A 7 9.62 19.45 -16.32
CA GLN A 7 9.73 18.01 -16.06
C GLN A 7 8.60 17.62 -15.11
N ILE A 8 7.83 16.60 -15.49
CA ILE A 8 6.62 16.18 -14.79
C ILE A 8 6.58 14.66 -14.74
N LEU A 9 6.68 14.11 -13.54
CA LEU A 9 6.36 12.71 -13.27
C LEU A 9 4.91 12.61 -12.79
N LEU A 10 4.15 11.73 -13.41
CA LEU A 10 2.76 11.41 -13.07
C LEU A 10 2.65 9.96 -12.62
N THR A 11 1.74 9.76 -11.69
CA THR A 11 1.35 8.44 -11.21
C THR A 11 -0.17 8.38 -11.06
N SER A 12 -0.71 7.17 -11.01
CA SER A 12 -2.04 6.88 -10.52
C SER A 12 -1.93 5.85 -9.41
N ALA A 13 -2.94 5.77 -8.54
CA ALA A 13 -2.95 4.76 -7.48
C ALA A 13 -2.71 3.35 -8.05
N LEU A 14 -1.76 2.63 -7.45
CA LEU A 14 -1.40 1.28 -7.87
C LEU A 14 -2.61 0.35 -7.69
N PRO A 15 -3.14 -0.27 -8.75
CA PRO A 15 -4.23 -1.22 -8.61
C PRO A 15 -3.76 -2.47 -7.87
N TYR A 16 -4.63 -2.97 -6.99
CA TYR A 16 -4.32 -4.12 -6.17
C TYR A 16 -4.41 -5.42 -6.99
N ALA A 17 -3.35 -6.25 -7.00
CA ALA A 17 -3.26 -7.50 -7.77
C ALA A 17 -4.10 -8.66 -7.19
N ASN A 18 -5.24 -8.33 -6.59
CA ASN A 18 -6.20 -9.27 -6.02
C ASN A 18 -7.61 -9.18 -6.65
N GLY A 19 -7.81 -8.35 -7.66
CA GLY A 19 -9.11 -8.25 -8.34
C GLY A 19 -9.02 -7.51 -9.66
N ALA A 20 -9.96 -7.79 -10.55
CA ALA A 20 -10.03 -7.18 -11.87
C ALA A 20 -10.30 -5.67 -11.82
N MET A 21 -9.99 -4.98 -12.91
CA MET A 21 -10.30 -3.57 -13.05
C MET A 21 -11.80 -3.31 -13.13
N HIS A 22 -12.22 -2.15 -12.63
CA HIS A 22 -13.62 -1.69 -12.66
C HIS A 22 -13.69 -0.20 -12.95
N LEU A 23 -14.88 0.33 -13.23
CA LEU A 23 -15.07 1.72 -13.64
C LEU A 23 -14.55 2.77 -12.64
N GLY A 24 -14.55 2.45 -11.34
CA GLY A 24 -13.94 3.31 -10.32
C GLY A 24 -12.44 3.53 -10.52
N HIS A 25 -11.70 2.52 -10.98
CA HIS A 25 -10.28 2.64 -11.32
C HIS A 25 -10.10 3.50 -12.57
N MET A 26 -10.90 3.20 -13.61
CA MET A 26 -10.83 3.91 -14.90
C MET A 26 -11.13 5.40 -14.76
N LEU A 27 -12.01 5.80 -13.83
CA LEU A 27 -12.26 7.22 -13.53
C LEU A 27 -10.96 7.95 -13.20
N GLY A 28 -10.16 7.41 -12.28
CA GLY A 28 -8.87 8.00 -11.90
C GLY A 28 -7.83 7.92 -13.02
N TYR A 29 -7.72 6.76 -13.68
CA TYR A 29 -6.67 6.52 -14.66
C TYR A 29 -6.88 7.32 -15.95
N VAL A 30 -8.11 7.41 -16.44
CA VAL A 30 -8.46 8.25 -17.59
C VAL A 30 -8.27 9.73 -17.27
N GLN A 31 -8.57 10.16 -16.03
CA GLN A 31 -8.31 11.54 -15.61
C GLN A 31 -6.81 11.88 -15.65
N THR A 32 -5.96 11.00 -15.10
CA THR A 32 -4.50 11.17 -15.16
C THR A 32 -3.99 11.15 -16.61
N ASP A 33 -4.50 10.25 -17.45
CA ASP A 33 -4.12 10.13 -18.86
C ASP A 33 -4.46 11.39 -19.67
N ILE A 34 -5.66 11.94 -19.51
CA ILE A 34 -6.08 13.20 -20.15
C ILE A 34 -5.09 14.32 -19.79
N TRP A 35 -4.69 14.40 -18.51
CA TRP A 35 -3.77 15.41 -18.04
C TRP A 35 -2.35 15.20 -18.61
N ALA A 36 -1.86 13.95 -18.64
CA ALA A 36 -0.57 13.59 -19.24
C ALA A 36 -0.52 13.98 -20.72
N ARG A 37 -1.53 13.59 -21.51
CA ARG A 37 -1.67 13.95 -22.93
C ARG A 37 -1.69 15.47 -23.13
N PHE A 38 -2.41 16.19 -22.29
CA PHE A 38 -2.40 17.66 -22.33
C PHE A 38 -1.00 18.21 -22.09
N GLN A 39 -0.27 17.79 -21.05
CA GLN A 39 1.07 18.31 -20.78
C GLN A 39 2.07 18.00 -21.91
N ARG A 40 2.02 16.77 -22.45
CA ARG A 40 2.84 16.38 -23.61
C ARG A 40 2.52 17.26 -24.83
N ALA A 41 1.23 17.51 -25.12
CA ALA A 41 0.79 18.39 -26.20
C ALA A 41 1.21 19.86 -25.99
N ARG A 42 1.43 20.30 -24.75
CA ARG A 42 1.98 21.63 -24.42
C ARG A 42 3.50 21.71 -24.58
N GLY A 43 4.18 20.59 -24.83
CA GLY A 43 5.63 20.50 -25.05
C GLY A 43 6.43 20.22 -23.77
N HIS A 44 5.79 19.82 -22.67
CA HIS A 44 6.48 19.44 -21.44
C HIS A 44 7.10 18.04 -21.55
N GLU A 45 8.17 17.81 -20.78
CA GLU A 45 8.68 16.46 -20.56
C GLU A 45 7.83 15.82 -19.47
N CYS A 46 6.94 14.91 -19.86
CA CYS A 46 5.92 14.37 -18.99
C CYS A 46 5.89 12.85 -19.12
N TYR A 47 6.27 12.18 -18.04
CA TYR A 47 6.28 10.73 -17.92
C TYR A 47 5.18 10.27 -16.96
N PHE A 48 4.49 9.20 -17.31
CA PHE A 48 3.47 8.53 -16.51
C PHE A 48 3.93 7.10 -16.23
N ALA A 49 4.41 6.86 -15.01
CA ALA A 49 4.98 5.59 -14.58
C ALA A 49 4.32 5.13 -13.27
N TRP A 50 4.01 3.85 -13.16
CA TRP A 50 3.21 3.25 -12.09
C TRP A 50 3.30 1.72 -12.15
N ALA A 51 2.56 1.01 -11.30
CA ALA A 51 2.71 -0.43 -11.13
C ALA A 51 1.45 -1.08 -10.55
N ASP A 52 1.38 -2.40 -10.56
CA ASP A 52 0.47 -3.14 -9.67
C ASP A 52 0.99 -3.12 -8.23
N ASP A 53 0.07 -3.03 -7.26
CA ASP A 53 0.33 -3.36 -5.86
C ASP A 53 0.13 -4.87 -5.65
N ALA A 54 1.25 -5.58 -5.49
CA ALA A 54 1.34 -7.02 -5.61
C ALA A 54 1.55 -7.76 -4.28
N HIS A 55 1.57 -7.11 -3.11
CA HIS A 55 1.87 -7.77 -1.84
C HIS A 55 0.66 -7.95 -0.90
N GLY A 56 0.87 -8.78 0.11
CA GLY A 56 0.00 -8.89 1.27
C GLY A 56 -0.73 -10.22 1.43
N THR A 57 -1.22 -10.42 2.65
CA THR A 57 -2.04 -11.58 3.05
C THR A 57 -3.23 -11.87 2.11
N PRO A 58 -3.98 -10.87 1.59
CA PRO A 58 -5.06 -11.13 0.63
C PRO A 58 -4.62 -11.91 -0.61
N ILE A 59 -3.53 -11.50 -1.25
CA ILE A 59 -2.98 -12.13 -2.45
C ILE A 59 -2.49 -13.53 -2.11
N MET A 60 -1.73 -13.68 -1.01
CA MET A 60 -1.24 -14.97 -0.53
C MET A 60 -2.38 -15.99 -0.36
N LEU A 61 -3.44 -15.61 0.37
CA LEU A 61 -4.57 -16.49 0.63
C LEU A 61 -5.39 -16.80 -0.63
N ARG A 62 -5.56 -15.83 -1.54
CA ARG A 62 -6.25 -16.06 -2.82
C ARG A 62 -5.47 -17.03 -3.71
N ALA A 63 -4.13 -16.93 -3.74
CA ALA A 63 -3.28 -17.84 -4.49
C ALA A 63 -3.39 -19.27 -3.93
N GLN A 64 -3.34 -19.42 -2.60
CA GLN A 64 -3.56 -20.70 -1.91
C GLN A 64 -4.94 -21.31 -2.22
N GLN A 65 -6.01 -20.51 -2.17
CA GLN A 65 -7.36 -20.96 -2.53
C GLN A 65 -7.48 -21.47 -3.97
N GLN A 66 -6.67 -20.94 -4.89
CA GLN A 66 -6.63 -21.36 -6.29
C GLN A 66 -5.62 -22.48 -6.55
N GLY A 67 -4.83 -22.89 -5.55
CA GLY A 67 -3.78 -23.88 -5.71
C GLY A 67 -2.63 -23.42 -6.63
N ILE A 68 -2.37 -22.11 -6.69
CA ILE A 68 -1.27 -21.51 -7.46
C ILE A 68 -0.32 -20.74 -6.55
N THR A 69 0.88 -20.39 -7.05
CA THR A 69 1.79 -19.51 -6.31
C THR A 69 1.30 -18.07 -6.34
N PRO A 70 1.64 -17.24 -5.32
CA PRO A 70 1.35 -15.81 -5.34
C PRO A 70 1.90 -15.10 -6.58
N GLU A 71 3.11 -15.47 -7.02
CA GLU A 71 3.75 -14.96 -8.25
C GLU A 71 2.88 -15.27 -9.48
N GLY A 72 2.41 -16.51 -9.62
CA GLY A 72 1.53 -16.88 -10.72
C GLY A 72 0.16 -16.17 -10.68
N LEU A 73 -0.32 -15.79 -9.50
CA LEU A 73 -1.52 -14.98 -9.36
C LEU A 73 -1.27 -13.54 -9.85
N ILE A 74 -0.21 -12.89 -9.36
CA ILE A 74 0.07 -11.49 -9.69
C ILE A 74 0.47 -11.32 -11.16
N ASP A 75 1.21 -12.26 -11.75
CA ASP A 75 1.57 -12.22 -13.18
C ASP A 75 0.33 -12.22 -14.06
N ARG A 76 -0.62 -13.12 -13.75
CA ARG A 76 -1.90 -13.20 -14.47
C ARG A 76 -2.74 -11.93 -14.29
N MET A 77 -2.78 -11.35 -13.09
CA MET A 77 -3.53 -10.12 -12.84
C MET A 77 -2.88 -8.92 -13.54
N ASN A 78 -1.55 -8.86 -13.57
CA ASN A 78 -0.80 -7.82 -14.26
C ASN A 78 -1.08 -7.82 -15.78
N GLU A 79 -1.08 -9.01 -16.40
CA GLU A 79 -1.45 -9.16 -17.81
C GLU A 79 -2.89 -8.71 -18.09
N GLU A 80 -3.82 -9.05 -17.19
CA GLU A 80 -5.23 -8.64 -17.26
C GLU A 80 -5.39 -7.12 -17.14
N HIS A 81 -4.77 -6.50 -16.13
CA HIS A 81 -4.81 -5.06 -15.92
C HIS A 81 -4.23 -4.30 -17.12
N GLN A 82 -3.05 -4.70 -17.60
CA GLN A 82 -2.41 -4.05 -18.74
C GLN A 82 -3.23 -4.20 -20.03
N ARG A 83 -3.95 -5.32 -20.21
CA ARG A 83 -4.90 -5.48 -21.32
C ARG A 83 -6.02 -4.45 -21.23
N ASP A 84 -6.65 -4.33 -20.07
CA ASP A 84 -7.73 -3.37 -19.88
C ASP A 84 -7.24 -1.92 -20.08
N PHE A 85 -6.04 -1.59 -19.60
CA PHE A 85 -5.45 -0.26 -19.83
C PHE A 85 -5.19 0.03 -21.32
N ARG A 86 -4.72 -0.98 -22.08
CA ARG A 86 -4.55 -0.85 -23.54
C ARG A 86 -5.89 -0.67 -24.25
N ASP A 87 -6.92 -1.41 -23.85
CA ASP A 87 -8.26 -1.32 -24.45
C ASP A 87 -8.93 0.05 -24.18
N PHE A 88 -8.66 0.66 -23.02
CA PHE A 88 -9.03 2.05 -22.72
C PHE A 88 -8.12 3.10 -23.37
N GLY A 89 -7.02 2.68 -24.00
CA GLY A 89 -6.09 3.58 -24.67
C GLY A 89 -5.27 4.45 -23.72
N LEU A 90 -4.98 3.98 -22.50
CA LEU A 90 -4.12 4.72 -21.57
C LEU A 90 -2.69 4.84 -22.11
N SER A 91 -2.09 6.03 -21.96
CA SER A 91 -0.76 6.38 -22.48
C SER A 91 0.27 6.55 -21.36
N TYR A 92 0.42 5.52 -20.53
CA TYR A 92 1.54 5.44 -19.59
C TYR A 92 2.84 5.09 -20.33
N ASP A 93 3.95 5.57 -19.80
CA ASP A 93 5.29 5.32 -20.35
C ASP A 93 5.92 4.06 -19.76
N HIS A 94 5.60 3.72 -18.50
CA HIS A 94 6.05 2.48 -17.87
C HIS A 94 5.01 1.92 -16.91
N TYR A 95 4.92 0.59 -16.84
CA TYR A 95 4.08 -0.14 -15.91
C TYR A 95 4.86 -1.31 -15.30
N SER A 96 4.97 -1.33 -13.98
CA SER A 96 5.76 -2.32 -13.24
C SER A 96 4.91 -3.09 -12.22
N SER A 97 5.55 -3.65 -11.20
CA SER A 97 4.96 -4.33 -10.05
C SER A 97 5.71 -3.91 -8.78
N THR A 98 5.01 -3.78 -7.65
CA THR A 98 5.68 -3.59 -6.35
C THR A 98 6.49 -4.82 -5.95
N HIS A 99 6.21 -6.00 -6.51
CA HIS A 99 7.02 -7.21 -6.39
C HIS A 99 8.16 -7.22 -7.42
N SER A 100 9.08 -6.26 -7.33
CA SER A 100 10.29 -6.18 -8.17
C SER A 100 11.57 -6.02 -7.35
N ASP A 101 12.70 -6.44 -7.90
CA ASP A 101 14.01 -6.26 -7.26
C ASP A 101 14.37 -4.79 -7.05
N THR A 102 13.97 -3.93 -8.00
CA THR A 102 14.16 -2.48 -7.88
C THR A 102 13.38 -1.92 -6.69
N ASN A 103 12.13 -2.35 -6.52
CA ASN A 103 11.31 -1.92 -5.39
C ASN A 103 11.87 -2.43 -4.07
N ARG A 104 12.27 -3.71 -4.01
CA ARG A 104 12.92 -4.32 -2.84
C ARG A 104 14.11 -3.49 -2.39
N ALA A 105 15.06 -3.21 -3.29
CA ALA A 105 16.27 -2.45 -2.96
C ALA A 105 15.96 -1.04 -2.46
N MET A 106 14.94 -0.37 -3.01
CA MET A 106 14.52 0.95 -2.54
C MET A 106 13.88 0.91 -1.16
N VAL A 107 13.00 -0.07 -0.91
CA VAL A 107 12.35 -0.27 0.39
C VAL A 107 13.40 -0.51 1.47
N GLU A 108 14.35 -1.40 1.22
CA GLU A 108 15.46 -1.67 2.14
C GLU A 108 16.31 -0.42 2.40
N THR A 109 16.59 0.37 1.36
CA THR A 109 17.35 1.63 1.49
C THR A 109 16.60 2.67 2.34
N ILE A 110 15.31 2.87 2.09
CA ILE A 110 14.47 3.81 2.84
C ILE A 110 14.36 3.37 4.29
N TRP A 111 14.14 2.07 4.52
CA TRP A 111 14.08 1.50 5.86
C TRP A 111 15.37 1.68 6.64
N ALA A 112 16.52 1.39 6.03
CA ALA A 112 17.82 1.60 6.66
C ALA A 112 18.01 3.07 7.09
N ARG A 113 17.66 4.04 6.22
CA ARG A 113 17.74 5.47 6.54
C ARG A 113 16.78 5.90 7.65
N LEU A 114 15.57 5.34 7.69
CA LEU A 114 14.62 5.59 8.79
C LEU A 114 15.18 5.07 10.13
N LYS A 115 15.78 3.87 10.15
CA LYS A 115 16.44 3.31 11.34
C LYS A 115 17.64 4.16 11.77
N GLU A 116 18.53 4.50 10.85
CA GLU A 116 19.72 5.32 11.11
C GLU A 116 19.36 6.73 11.62
N GLY A 117 18.27 7.31 11.11
CA GLY A 117 17.75 8.61 11.56
C GLY A 117 17.01 8.58 12.90
N GLY A 118 16.82 7.40 13.51
CA GLY A 118 16.09 7.27 14.79
C GLY A 118 14.57 7.46 14.66
N TYR A 119 14.02 7.31 13.46
CA TYR A 119 12.58 7.48 13.17
C TYR A 119 11.78 6.20 13.33
N THR A 120 12.39 5.12 13.81
CA THR A 120 11.72 3.83 14.02
C THR A 120 11.59 3.50 15.50
N ALA A 121 10.58 2.70 15.84
CA ALA A 121 10.40 2.13 17.18
C ALA A 121 10.06 0.64 17.08
N THR A 122 10.41 -0.11 18.11
CA THR A 122 10.05 -1.53 18.25
C THR A 122 9.04 -1.67 19.39
N LYS A 123 7.95 -2.37 19.16
CA LYS A 123 6.91 -2.63 20.18
C LYS A 123 6.40 -4.04 20.08
N THR A 124 6.15 -4.66 21.22
CA THR A 124 5.39 -5.92 21.29
C THR A 124 3.91 -5.61 21.23
N ILE A 125 3.20 -6.27 20.31
CA ILE A 125 1.75 -6.18 20.18
C ILE A 125 1.12 -7.54 20.42
N SER A 126 -0.14 -7.55 20.84
CA SER A 126 -0.94 -8.76 21.00
C SER A 126 -1.97 -8.84 19.87
N GLN A 127 -1.96 -9.93 19.12
CA GLN A 127 -2.86 -10.17 17.99
C GLN A 127 -3.44 -11.59 18.02
N PHE A 128 -4.57 -11.79 17.35
CA PHE A 128 -5.12 -13.12 17.16
C PHE A 128 -4.25 -13.96 16.22
N TYR A 129 -4.04 -15.21 16.61
CA TYR A 129 -3.25 -16.20 15.89
C TYR A 129 -4.09 -17.46 15.65
N ASP A 130 -4.07 -17.95 14.42
CA ASP A 130 -4.67 -19.22 14.03
C ASP A 130 -3.63 -20.33 14.18
N GLU A 131 -3.83 -21.22 15.17
CA GLU A 131 -2.89 -22.31 15.44
C GLU A 131 -2.92 -23.41 14.40
N GLN A 132 -4.04 -23.55 13.67
CA GLN A 132 -4.18 -24.57 12.63
C GLN A 132 -3.43 -24.12 11.36
N GLU A 133 -3.58 -22.85 10.98
CA GLU A 133 -2.90 -22.29 9.80
C GLU A 133 -1.49 -21.79 10.10
N GLY A 134 -1.16 -21.64 11.39
CA GLY A 134 0.16 -21.18 11.82
C GLY A 134 0.44 -19.70 11.48
N MET A 135 -0.58 -18.84 11.51
CA MET A 135 -0.45 -17.44 11.09
C MET A 135 -1.20 -16.46 12.00
N PHE A 136 -0.69 -15.23 12.10
CA PHE A 136 -1.45 -14.12 12.67
C PHE A 136 -2.61 -13.73 11.73
N LEU A 137 -3.73 -13.33 12.30
CA LEU A 137 -4.93 -12.96 11.56
C LEU A 137 -5.03 -11.43 11.47
N PRO A 138 -4.90 -10.83 10.27
CA PRO A 138 -5.32 -9.45 10.06
C PRO A 138 -6.80 -9.29 10.41
N ASP A 139 -7.20 -8.08 10.82
CA ASP A 139 -8.55 -7.72 11.27
C ASP A 139 -9.66 -8.38 10.44
N ARG A 140 -9.64 -8.20 9.11
CA ARG A 140 -10.65 -8.74 8.19
C ARG A 140 -10.72 -10.27 8.11
N PHE A 141 -9.75 -11.00 8.66
CA PHE A 141 -9.75 -12.47 8.77
C PHE A 141 -10.15 -12.97 10.16
N ILE A 142 -10.52 -12.06 11.05
CA ILE A 142 -11.17 -12.37 12.31
C ILE A 142 -12.65 -12.15 12.08
N ARG A 143 -13.46 -13.17 12.34
CA ARG A 143 -14.92 -13.07 12.32
C ARG A 143 -15.50 -13.51 13.64
N GLY A 144 -16.68 -13.00 13.99
CA GLY A 144 -17.36 -13.40 15.21
C GLY A 144 -18.67 -12.66 15.37
N THR A 145 -19.14 -12.58 16.61
CA THR A 145 -20.42 -11.95 16.95
C THR A 145 -20.21 -10.52 17.43
N CYS A 146 -20.97 -9.58 16.86
CA CYS A 146 -20.90 -8.17 17.20
C CYS A 146 -21.04 -7.94 18.71
N PRO A 147 -20.07 -7.27 19.37
CA PRO A 147 -20.15 -7.02 20.80
C PRO A 147 -21.31 -6.10 21.20
N LYS A 148 -21.81 -5.29 20.26
CA LYS A 148 -22.86 -4.28 20.49
C LYS A 148 -24.28 -4.83 20.27
N CYS A 149 -24.58 -5.32 19.07
CA CYS A 149 -25.94 -5.74 18.71
C CYS A 149 -26.15 -7.27 18.70
N GLY A 150 -25.08 -8.06 18.88
CA GLY A 150 -25.16 -9.52 18.89
C GLY A 150 -25.42 -10.17 17.52
N THR A 151 -25.32 -9.41 16.41
CA THR A 151 -25.35 -10.02 15.08
C THR A 151 -24.13 -10.92 14.89
N GLU A 152 -24.34 -12.15 14.45
CA GLU A 152 -23.29 -13.14 14.15
C GLU A 152 -22.56 -12.83 12.83
N ASP A 153 -21.48 -13.55 12.54
CA ASP A 153 -20.72 -13.49 11.27
C ASP A 153 -20.27 -12.08 10.84
N GLN A 154 -19.82 -11.27 11.79
CA GLN A 154 -19.21 -9.95 11.54
C GLN A 154 -17.71 -10.07 11.41
N TYR A 155 -17.11 -9.29 10.50
CA TYR A 155 -15.68 -9.35 10.17
C TYR A 155 -14.93 -8.11 10.67
N GLY A 156 -13.74 -8.33 11.22
CA GLY A 156 -12.81 -7.26 11.59
C GLY A 156 -13.33 -6.29 12.64
N ASP A 157 -13.19 -5.01 12.33
CA ASP A 157 -13.32 -3.89 13.27
C ASP A 157 -14.67 -3.15 13.16
N SER A 158 -15.61 -3.67 12.38
CA SER A 158 -16.92 -3.05 12.19
C SER A 158 -18.05 -4.06 12.03
N CYS A 159 -19.27 -3.62 12.31
CA CYS A 159 -20.49 -4.41 12.16
C CYS A 159 -21.33 -3.88 10.99
N GLU A 160 -21.59 -4.71 9.99
CA GLU A 160 -22.39 -4.36 8.81
C GLU A 160 -23.90 -4.23 9.12
N SER A 161 -24.35 -4.81 10.23
CA SER A 161 -25.75 -4.76 10.67
C SER A 161 -26.10 -3.45 11.39
N CYS A 162 -25.31 -3.05 12.41
CA CYS A 162 -25.61 -1.87 13.22
C CYS A 162 -24.65 -0.69 13.00
N GLY A 163 -23.63 -0.83 12.14
CA GLY A 163 -22.68 0.24 11.80
C GLY A 163 -21.70 0.61 12.92
N SER A 164 -21.61 -0.18 14.00
CA SER A 164 -20.67 0.10 15.09
C SER A 164 -19.25 -0.32 14.71
N THR A 165 -18.25 0.42 15.18
CA THR A 165 -16.84 0.05 15.12
C THR A 165 -16.31 -0.42 16.48
N TYR A 166 -15.35 -1.33 16.49
CA TYR A 166 -14.75 -1.93 17.69
C TYR A 166 -13.38 -2.55 17.34
N ALA A 167 -12.57 -2.90 18.34
CA ALA A 167 -11.37 -3.68 18.04
C ALA A 167 -11.78 -5.10 17.61
N PRO A 168 -11.08 -5.75 16.66
CA PRO A 168 -11.37 -7.15 16.31
C PRO A 168 -11.28 -8.11 17.52
N THR A 169 -10.46 -7.77 18.51
CA THR A 169 -10.36 -8.46 19.80
C THR A 169 -11.62 -8.38 20.66
N ASP A 170 -12.52 -7.44 20.36
CA ASP A 170 -13.80 -7.29 21.06
C ASP A 170 -14.90 -8.19 20.48
N LEU A 171 -14.68 -8.85 19.33
CA LEU A 171 -15.64 -9.79 18.76
C LEU A 171 -15.88 -10.95 19.74
N LYS A 172 -17.15 -11.25 19.99
CA LYS A 172 -17.54 -12.41 20.78
C LYS A 172 -17.40 -13.67 19.94
N ASP A 173 -16.99 -14.76 20.58
CA ASP A 173 -16.75 -16.06 19.93
C ASP A 173 -15.92 -15.93 18.64
N PRO A 174 -14.72 -15.31 18.71
CA PRO A 174 -13.91 -15.07 17.52
C PRO A 174 -13.56 -16.40 16.85
N ARG A 175 -13.52 -16.35 15.52
CA ARG A 175 -13.15 -17.45 14.63
C ARG A 175 -12.24 -16.91 13.54
N SER A 176 -11.27 -17.73 13.15
CA SER A 176 -10.52 -17.53 11.92
C SER A 176 -11.46 -17.62 10.73
N ALA A 177 -11.43 -16.62 9.86
CA ALA A 177 -12.09 -16.69 8.56
C ALA A 177 -11.33 -17.60 7.58
N VAL A 178 -10.10 -18.03 7.92
CA VAL A 178 -9.28 -18.92 7.10
C VAL A 178 -9.59 -20.38 7.42
N SER A 179 -9.37 -20.83 8.66
CA SER A 179 -9.59 -22.23 9.07
C SER A 179 -10.96 -22.50 9.71
N GLY A 180 -11.64 -21.47 10.20
CA GLY A 180 -12.85 -21.61 11.02
C GLY A 180 -12.59 -21.94 12.49
N THR A 181 -11.33 -22.08 12.93
CA THR A 181 -11.00 -22.38 14.35
C THR A 181 -11.07 -21.14 15.24
N ALA A 182 -11.12 -21.34 16.56
CA ALA A 182 -11.03 -20.23 17.51
C ALA A 182 -9.57 -19.74 17.60
N PRO A 183 -9.28 -18.46 17.31
CA PRO A 183 -7.92 -17.95 17.42
C PRO A 183 -7.52 -17.72 18.87
N VAL A 184 -6.23 -17.70 19.13
CA VAL A 184 -5.63 -17.39 20.43
C VAL A 184 -4.86 -16.08 20.36
N MET A 185 -4.80 -15.33 21.46
CA MET A 185 -3.94 -14.15 21.52
C MET A 185 -2.48 -14.59 21.60
N ARG A 186 -1.62 -14.04 20.74
CA ARG A 186 -0.17 -14.19 20.81
C ARG A 186 0.50 -12.83 20.71
N GLU A 187 1.65 -12.73 21.36
CA GLU A 187 2.50 -11.55 21.28
C GLU A 187 3.47 -11.67 20.10
N SER A 188 3.70 -10.55 19.42
CA SER A 188 4.68 -10.43 18.35
C SER A 188 5.39 -9.08 18.43
N GLU A 189 6.70 -9.08 18.20
CA GLU A 189 7.46 -7.85 18.07
C GLU A 189 7.25 -7.24 16.68
N HIS A 190 6.87 -5.96 16.64
CA HIS A 190 6.61 -5.22 15.42
C HIS A 190 7.46 -3.94 15.37
N PHE A 191 7.85 -3.55 14.16
CA PHE A 191 8.54 -2.29 13.91
C PHE A 191 7.56 -1.23 13.43
N PHE A 192 7.78 -0.01 13.90
CA PHE A 192 6.94 1.15 13.67
C PHE A 192 7.76 2.32 13.12
N VAL A 193 7.13 3.15 12.29
CA VAL A 193 7.65 4.48 11.93
C VAL A 193 6.99 5.53 12.80
N ARG A 194 7.80 6.40 13.41
CA ARG A 194 7.35 7.47 14.32
C ARG A 194 6.88 8.69 13.53
N LEU A 195 5.63 8.65 13.07
CA LEU A 195 5.05 9.71 12.22
C LEU A 195 5.07 11.09 12.86
N GLU A 196 4.92 11.17 14.19
CA GLU A 196 4.95 12.43 14.93
C GLU A 196 6.28 13.20 14.76
N ALA A 197 7.39 12.49 14.47
CA ALA A 197 8.69 13.12 14.21
C ALA A 197 8.72 13.95 12.91
N PHE A 198 7.72 13.81 12.03
CA PHE A 198 7.58 14.55 10.77
C PHE A 198 6.45 15.59 10.81
N ARG A 199 5.88 15.86 11.99
CA ARG A 199 4.71 16.75 12.13
C ARG A 199 4.97 18.13 11.52
N GLU A 200 6.09 18.76 11.87
CA GLU A 200 6.38 20.14 11.47
C GLU A 200 6.49 20.26 9.94
N GLU A 201 7.17 19.33 9.28
CA GLU A 201 7.32 19.30 7.83
C GLU A 201 5.99 19.05 7.13
N LEU A 202 5.16 18.15 7.67
CA LEU A 202 3.84 17.87 7.12
C LEU A 202 2.89 19.07 7.29
N GLU A 203 2.91 19.74 8.44
CA GLU A 203 2.14 20.96 8.68
C GLU A 203 2.58 22.11 7.76
N ALA A 204 3.89 22.26 7.56
CA ALA A 204 4.43 23.22 6.59
C ALA A 204 3.97 22.92 5.17
N TRP A 205 3.96 21.64 4.77
CA TRP A 205 3.49 21.23 3.45
C TRP A 205 1.99 21.49 3.26
N MET A 206 1.16 21.19 4.27
CA MET A 206 -0.27 21.52 4.26
C MET A 206 -0.52 23.03 4.14
N GLY A 207 0.32 23.85 4.77
CA GLY A 207 0.28 25.32 4.71
C GLY A 207 0.79 25.93 3.39
N SER A 208 1.40 25.14 2.51
CA SER A 208 2.05 25.64 1.29
C SER A 208 1.11 26.08 0.17
N GLY A 209 -0.19 25.77 0.27
CA GLY A 209 -1.19 26.05 -0.76
C GLY A 209 -1.13 25.14 -2.00
N LYS A 210 -0.28 24.09 -1.97
CA LYS A 210 -0.14 23.11 -3.07
C LYS A 210 -1.21 22.01 -3.08
N MET A 211 -1.96 21.85 -2.00
CA MET A 211 -2.95 20.79 -1.82
C MET A 211 -4.38 21.31 -2.01
N HIS A 212 -5.29 20.42 -2.43
CA HIS A 212 -6.70 20.78 -2.54
C HIS A 212 -7.30 21.07 -1.15
N MET A 213 -8.08 22.14 -1.02
CA MET A 213 -8.57 22.62 0.29
C MET A 213 -9.40 21.61 1.08
N SER A 214 -10.13 20.71 0.41
CA SER A 214 -10.86 19.64 1.12
C SER A 214 -9.92 18.61 1.75
N VAL A 215 -8.77 18.35 1.13
CA VAL A 215 -7.75 17.43 1.66
C VAL A 215 -7.09 18.05 2.88
N VAL A 216 -6.71 19.33 2.80
CA VAL A 216 -6.14 20.08 3.94
C VAL A 216 -7.09 20.05 5.14
N ARG A 217 -8.38 20.32 4.93
CA ARG A 217 -9.39 20.25 6.01
C ARG A 217 -9.48 18.86 6.64
N LYS A 218 -9.44 17.80 5.82
CA LYS A 218 -9.50 16.44 6.35
C LYS A 218 -8.23 16.07 7.13
N MET A 219 -7.06 16.49 6.65
CA MET A 219 -5.80 16.28 7.36
C MET A 219 -5.79 17.03 8.71
N GLN A 220 -6.34 18.25 8.78
CA GLN A 220 -6.43 18.97 10.06
C GLN A 220 -7.20 18.19 11.14
N GLU A 221 -8.25 17.44 10.76
CA GLU A 221 -8.95 16.54 11.69
C GLU A 221 -8.01 15.44 12.22
N TRP A 222 -7.23 14.80 11.34
CA TRP A 222 -6.27 13.77 11.75
C TRP A 222 -5.14 14.30 12.62
N PHE A 223 -4.63 15.50 12.33
CA PHE A 223 -3.58 16.13 13.14
C PHE A 223 -4.07 16.52 14.54
N ALA A 224 -5.36 16.86 14.68
CA ALA A 224 -5.98 17.15 15.97
C ALA A 224 -6.10 15.90 16.86
N ASP A 225 -6.31 14.72 16.26
CA ASP A 225 -6.34 13.43 16.98
C ASP A 225 -4.94 12.91 17.38
N GLY A 226 -3.88 13.50 16.83
CA GLY A 226 -2.47 13.13 17.05
C GLY A 226 -1.97 12.07 16.08
N LEU A 227 -0.75 12.25 15.54
CA LEU A 227 -0.13 11.27 14.65
C LEU A 227 0.41 10.10 15.47
N ARG A 228 -0.06 8.90 15.14
CA ARG A 228 0.36 7.68 15.84
C ARG A 228 1.52 7.03 15.10
N ASP A 229 2.37 6.35 15.84
CA ASP A 229 3.37 5.47 15.25
C ASP A 229 2.68 4.45 14.34
N TRP A 230 3.19 4.30 13.14
CA TRP A 230 2.59 3.46 12.11
C TRP A 230 3.29 2.11 12.08
N ASP A 231 2.53 1.02 12.27
CA ASP A 231 3.04 -0.36 12.21
C ASP A 231 3.36 -0.76 10.76
N VAL A 232 4.64 -0.95 10.49
CA VAL A 232 5.18 -1.24 9.16
C VAL A 232 5.56 -2.70 8.97
N THR A 233 5.18 -3.58 9.89
CA THR A 233 5.66 -4.98 9.93
C THR A 233 4.52 -5.97 9.89
N ARG A 234 4.71 -7.10 9.22
CA ARG A 234 3.82 -8.27 9.26
C ARG A 234 4.64 -9.52 9.51
N ASP A 235 4.09 -10.43 10.32
CA ASP A 235 4.68 -11.74 10.56
C ASP A 235 4.51 -12.69 9.38
N ALA A 236 5.46 -13.62 9.25
CA ALA A 236 5.29 -14.80 8.42
C ALA A 236 4.07 -15.65 8.88
N PRO A 237 3.41 -16.38 7.96
CA PRO A 237 3.61 -16.35 6.51
C PRO A 237 3.05 -15.06 5.89
N TYR A 238 3.82 -14.47 4.96
CA TYR A 238 3.44 -13.25 4.24
C TYR A 238 4.01 -13.28 2.83
N PHE A 239 3.27 -12.73 1.86
CA PHE A 239 3.79 -12.48 0.52
C PHE A 239 4.23 -11.02 0.43
N GLY A 240 5.55 -10.80 0.48
CA GLY A 240 6.16 -9.47 0.54
C GLY A 240 7.67 -9.53 0.66
N PHE A 241 8.27 -8.38 0.98
CA PHE A 241 9.71 -8.30 1.25
C PHE A 241 10.01 -8.55 2.73
N GLU A 242 10.92 -9.48 3.01
CA GLU A 242 11.45 -9.70 4.36
C GLU A 242 12.27 -8.47 4.80
N ILE A 243 12.17 -8.11 6.07
CA ILE A 243 12.88 -6.97 6.64
C ILE A 243 14.34 -7.38 6.87
N PRO A 244 15.34 -6.67 6.31
CA PRO A 244 16.73 -7.05 6.45
C PRO A 244 17.18 -7.20 7.91
N GLY A 245 17.72 -8.38 8.23
CA GLY A 245 18.22 -8.72 9.56
C GLY A 245 17.14 -9.23 10.54
N GLU A 246 15.87 -9.25 10.15
CA GLU A 246 14.76 -9.65 11.00
C GLU A 246 14.09 -10.91 10.43
N LYS A 247 14.23 -12.03 11.14
CA LYS A 247 13.72 -13.32 10.68
C LYS A 247 12.19 -13.36 10.77
N ASP A 248 11.54 -13.87 9.71
CA ASP A 248 10.08 -14.08 9.66
C ASP A 248 9.27 -12.78 9.80
N LYS A 249 9.90 -11.62 9.52
CA LYS A 249 9.28 -10.29 9.56
C LYS A 249 9.30 -9.69 8.16
N PHE A 250 8.15 -9.24 7.69
CA PHE A 250 7.95 -8.68 6.37
C PHE A 250 7.50 -7.23 6.45
N PHE A 251 7.86 -6.42 5.46
CA PHE A 251 7.28 -5.10 5.32
C PHE A 251 5.78 -5.23 5.05
N TYR A 252 5.00 -4.42 5.77
CA TYR A 252 3.59 -4.24 5.47
C TYR A 252 3.44 -3.61 4.08
N VAL A 253 2.56 -4.15 3.23
CA VAL A 253 2.35 -3.69 1.85
C VAL A 253 2.22 -2.17 1.68
N TRP A 254 1.62 -1.46 2.63
CA TRP A 254 1.49 0.01 2.54
C TRP A 254 2.82 0.77 2.68
N VAL A 255 3.91 0.09 3.04
CA VAL A 255 5.27 0.61 3.04
C VAL A 255 5.86 0.53 1.63
N ASP A 256 5.80 -0.66 1.02
CA ASP A 256 6.43 -0.89 -0.28
C ASP A 256 5.60 -0.37 -1.47
N ALA A 257 4.28 -0.27 -1.33
CA ALA A 257 3.38 0.23 -2.36
C ALA A 257 3.72 1.66 -2.82
N PRO A 258 3.81 2.69 -1.95
CA PRO A 258 4.19 4.03 -2.42
C PRO A 258 5.62 4.10 -2.96
N ILE A 259 6.52 3.20 -2.55
CA ILE A 259 7.88 3.11 -3.09
C ILE A 259 7.83 2.51 -4.52
N GLY A 260 6.79 1.74 -4.83
CA GLY A 260 6.45 1.24 -6.17
C GLY A 260 6.37 2.32 -7.25
N TYR A 261 5.93 3.53 -6.90
CA TYR A 261 5.95 4.67 -7.83
C TYR A 261 7.37 5.05 -8.25
N VAL A 262 8.27 5.06 -7.27
CA VAL A 262 9.66 5.50 -7.41
C VAL A 262 10.46 4.44 -8.14
N SER A 263 10.28 3.18 -7.77
CA SER A 263 10.96 2.04 -8.40
C SER A 263 10.51 1.84 -9.84
N SER A 264 9.21 1.93 -10.13
CA SER A 264 8.69 1.96 -11.50
C SER A 264 9.37 3.06 -12.31
N PHE A 265 9.47 4.28 -11.79
CA PHE A 265 10.11 5.36 -12.55
C PHE A 265 11.62 5.15 -12.71
N LYS A 266 12.31 4.57 -11.71
CA LYS A 266 13.73 4.20 -11.84
C LYS A 266 13.96 3.18 -12.94
N GLU A 267 13.13 2.14 -13.02
CA GLU A 267 13.20 1.14 -14.10
C GLU A 267 13.02 1.79 -15.47
N PHE A 268 12.04 2.70 -15.60
CA PHE A 268 11.85 3.47 -16.81
C PHE A 268 13.08 4.32 -17.18
N CYS A 269 13.68 5.02 -16.21
CA CYS A 269 14.90 5.78 -16.44
C CYS A 269 16.05 4.90 -16.93
N GLU A 270 16.20 3.69 -16.38
CA GLU A 270 17.23 2.74 -16.80
C GLU A 270 16.99 2.23 -18.23
N GLN A 271 15.73 1.99 -18.60
CA GLN A 271 15.36 1.56 -19.95
C GLN A 271 15.60 2.65 -21.00
N GLU A 272 15.27 3.90 -20.69
CA GLU A 272 15.36 5.04 -21.61
C GLU A 272 16.70 5.81 -21.53
N GLY A 273 17.60 5.42 -20.62
CA GLY A 273 18.87 6.11 -20.40
C GLY A 273 18.73 7.52 -19.80
N LEU A 274 17.69 7.74 -18.99
CA LEU A 274 17.45 8.99 -18.28
C LEU A 274 18.20 8.99 -16.93
N ASP A 275 18.66 10.17 -16.50
CA ASP A 275 19.23 10.33 -15.16
C ASP A 275 18.10 10.41 -14.12
N PHE A 276 17.86 9.30 -13.41
CA PHE A 276 16.87 9.23 -12.32
C PHE A 276 17.09 10.31 -11.24
N ASN A 277 18.35 10.64 -10.93
CA ASN A 277 18.66 11.60 -9.86
C ASN A 277 18.27 13.03 -10.23
N ALA A 278 18.18 13.37 -11.52
CA ALA A 278 17.66 14.65 -11.98
C ALA A 278 16.17 14.86 -11.64
N TRP A 279 15.43 13.79 -11.31
CA TRP A 279 14.01 13.82 -10.99
C TRP A 279 13.71 13.61 -9.50
N TRP A 280 14.61 12.93 -8.77
CA TRP A 280 14.31 12.42 -7.43
C TRP A 280 15.30 12.83 -6.34
N SER A 281 16.36 13.55 -6.68
CA SER A 281 17.24 14.13 -5.66
C SER A 281 16.53 15.27 -4.92
N PRO A 282 16.88 15.54 -3.65
CA PRO A 282 16.39 16.73 -2.95
C PRO A 282 16.68 18.02 -3.73
N ASP A 283 15.74 18.97 -3.70
CA ASP A 283 15.86 20.32 -4.27
C ASP A 283 16.99 21.15 -3.61
#